data_AF-A0A504JH94-F1
#
_entry.id   AF-A0A504JH94-F1
#
_cell.length_a   1.000
_cell.length_b   1.000
_cell.length_c   1.000
_cell.angle_alpha   90.00
_cell.angle_beta   90.00
_cell.angle_gamma   90.00
#
_symmetry.space_group_name_H-M   'P 1'
#
loop_
_entity.id
_entity.type
_entity.pdbx_description
1 polymer ?
#
loop_
_entity_poly.entity_id
_entity_poly.type
_entity_poly.pdbx_seq_one_letter_code
_entity_poly.pdbx_strand_id
1 'polypeptide(L)' 'MKNRDIKPNQEIPHEIMHGAGLPHPFKENPTKDARKTHYFKPGSTDNYMDYNNESSRKQLWHWQWKKLYNSNYSR' A
#
# COMPACT_ATOMS: atom_id res chain seq x y z
N MET A 1 21.53 -6.32 19.62
CA MET A 1 20.34 -5.45 19.77
C MET A 1 19.32 -5.87 18.71
N LYS A 2 18.09 -6.26 19.08
CA LYS A 2 17.03 -6.45 18.08
C LYS A 2 16.52 -5.05 17.71
N ASN A 3 16.59 -4.68 16.44
CA ASN A 3 15.99 -3.44 15.95
C ASN A 3 14.46 -3.63 16.02
N ARG A 4 13.81 -3.02 17.04
CA ARG A 4 12.39 -3.26 17.35
C ARG A 4 11.45 -2.48 16.43
N ASP A 5 12.01 -1.57 15.64
CA ASP A 5 11.24 -0.68 14.75
C ASP A 5 11.02 -1.28 13.36
N ILE A 6 11.62 -2.44 13.06
CA ILE A 6 11.42 -3.15 11.79
C ILE A 6 10.32 -4.20 11.97
N LYS A 7 9.30 -4.15 11.10
CA LYS A 7 8.20 -5.13 11.07
C LYS A 7 8.17 -5.83 9.70
N PRO A 8 9.06 -6.82 9.47
CA PRO A 8 9.25 -7.39 8.14
C PRO A 8 7.98 -8.01 7.55
N ASN A 9 7.12 -8.59 8.40
CA ASN A 9 5.84 -9.19 8.00
C ASN A 9 4.82 -8.16 7.49
N GLN A 10 5.04 -6.86 7.71
CA GLN A 10 4.17 -5.77 7.23
C GLN A 10 4.84 -4.93 6.15
N GLU A 11 6.14 -4.67 6.30
CA GLU A 11 6.92 -3.85 5.36
C GLU A 11 7.26 -4.60 4.08
N ILE A 12 7.68 -5.87 4.16
CA ILE A 12 8.04 -6.64 2.96
C ILE A 12 6.84 -6.80 2.01
N PRO A 13 5.64 -7.20 2.46
CA PRO A 13 4.48 -7.26 1.58
C PRO A 13 4.12 -5.90 0.97
N HIS A 14 4.24 -4.81 1.75
CA HIS A 14 3.94 -3.45 1.30
C HIS A 14 4.88 -3.01 0.16
N GLU A 15 6.18 -3.23 0.31
CA GLU A 15 7.16 -2.88 -0.73
C GLU A 15 7.06 -3.77 -1.97
N ILE A 16 6.74 -5.06 -1.80
CA ILE A 16 6.46 -5.95 -2.94
C ILE A 16 5.25 -5.43 -3.75
N MET A 17 4.20 -4.96 -3.07
CA MET A 17 3.03 -4.39 -3.72
C MET A 17 3.34 -3.09 -4.47
N HIS A 18 4.24 -2.24 -3.95
CA HIS A 18 4.78 -1.09 -4.70
C HIS A 18 5.54 -1.53 -5.94
N GLY A 19 6.37 -2.56 -5.84
CA GLY A 19 7.08 -3.16 -6.98
C GLY A 19 6.13 -3.67 -8.07
N ALA A 20 4.95 -4.16 -7.69
CA ALA A 20 3.87 -4.55 -8.60
C ALA A 20 2.99 -3.37 -9.07
N GLY A 21 3.32 -2.14 -8.68
CA GLY A 21 2.72 -0.91 -9.16
C GLY A 21 1.48 -0.44 -8.39
N LEU A 22 1.23 -0.93 -7.17
CA LEU A 22 0.19 -0.37 -6.31
C LEU A 22 0.71 0.93 -5.65
N PRO A 23 0.04 2.08 -5.82
CA PRO A 23 0.39 3.30 -5.10
C PRO A 23 -0.28 3.38 -3.73
N HIS A 24 0.18 4.31 -2.89
CA HIS A 24 -0.50 4.67 -1.65
C HIS A 24 -1.90 5.29 -1.91
N PRO A 25 -2.89 5.00 -1.03
CA PRO A 25 -4.27 5.48 -1.14
C PRO A 25 -4.48 6.90 -0.59
N PHE A 26 -3.41 7.58 -0.19
CA PHE A 26 -3.43 8.93 0.38
C PHE A 26 -2.55 9.88 -0.45
N LYS A 27 -2.70 11.18 -0.19
CA LYS A 27 -1.85 12.22 -0.78
C LYS A 27 -0.48 12.19 -0.11
N GLU A 28 0.55 12.00 -0.91
CA GLU A 28 1.95 12.14 -0.52
C GLU A 28 2.53 13.44 -1.08
N ASN A 29 2.11 13.81 -2.29
CA ASN A 29 2.56 15.03 -2.95
C ASN A 29 1.46 15.57 -3.90
N PRO A 30 1.03 16.83 -3.73
CA PRO A 30 0.01 17.47 -4.56
C PRO A 30 0.22 17.32 -6.08
N THR A 31 1.47 17.29 -6.54
CA THR A 31 1.84 17.23 -7.97
C THR A 31 1.86 15.81 -8.54
N LYS A 32 2.33 14.82 -7.77
CA LYS A 32 2.34 13.40 -8.20
C LYS A 32 0.95 12.76 -8.12
N ASP A 33 0.16 13.26 -7.20
CA ASP A 33 -1.14 12.69 -6.87
C ASP A 33 -2.26 13.16 -7.79
N ALA A 34 -2.08 14.20 -8.60
CA ALA A 34 -3.14 14.80 -9.41
C ALA A 34 -4.00 13.82 -10.24
N ARG A 35 -3.50 12.60 -10.52
CA ARG A 35 -4.20 11.52 -11.23
C ARG A 35 -4.86 10.45 -10.34
N LYS A 36 -4.72 10.50 -9.01
CA LYS A 36 -5.33 9.57 -8.05
C LYS A 36 -6.80 9.95 -7.85
N THR A 37 -7.70 9.01 -8.17
CA THR A 37 -9.16 9.20 -8.11
C THR A 37 -9.73 9.18 -6.68
N HIS A 38 -9.02 8.53 -5.74
CA HIS A 38 -9.48 8.38 -4.36
C HIS A 38 -8.36 8.74 -3.39
N TYR A 39 -8.69 9.60 -2.42
CA TYR A 39 -7.79 9.99 -1.34
C TYR A 39 -8.42 9.70 0.00
N PHE A 40 -7.70 8.97 0.83
CA PHE A 40 -8.04 8.75 2.21
C PHE A 40 -7.06 9.50 3.10
N LYS A 41 -7.45 9.74 4.36
CA LYS A 41 -6.52 10.30 5.33
C LYS A 41 -5.46 9.22 5.62
N PRO A 42 -4.16 9.56 5.67
CA PRO A 42 -3.14 8.60 6.07
C PRO A 42 -3.52 8.02 7.44
N GLY A 43 -3.38 6.71 7.62
CA GLY A 43 -3.74 6.07 8.89
C GLY A 43 -5.24 5.78 9.05
N SER A 44 -6.08 6.06 8.05
CA SER A 44 -7.54 5.94 8.19
C SER A 44 -8.16 4.75 7.47
N THR A 45 -7.36 3.91 6.84
CA THR A 45 -7.85 2.73 6.11
C THR A 45 -7.22 1.45 6.66
N ASP A 46 -7.88 0.33 6.43
CA ASP A 46 -7.35 -1.01 6.69
C ASP A 46 -6.63 -1.60 5.45
N ASN A 47 -6.26 -0.73 4.51
CA ASN A 47 -5.62 -1.12 3.27
C ASN A 47 -4.14 -1.47 3.51
N TYR A 48 -3.62 -2.51 2.85
CA TYR A 48 -2.18 -2.83 2.94
C TYR A 48 -1.26 -1.72 2.43
N MET A 49 -1.76 -0.85 1.55
CA MET A 49 -1.02 0.31 1.06
C MET A 49 -1.12 1.52 2.01
N ASP A 50 -1.79 1.42 3.16
CA ASP A 50 -1.81 2.50 4.16
C ASP A 50 -0.68 2.36 5.16
N TYR A 51 0.48 2.95 4.85
CA TYR A 51 1.67 2.79 5.68
C TYR A 51 1.45 3.30 7.12
N ASN A 52 0.66 4.35 7.32
CA ASN A 52 0.46 4.95 8.63
C ASN A 52 -0.56 4.20 9.52
N ASN A 53 -1.06 3.04 9.10
CA ASN A 53 -2.00 2.23 9.86
C ASN A 53 -1.60 0.76 10.04
N GLU A 54 -0.36 0.51 10.44
CA GLU A 54 0.21 -0.84 10.57
C GLU A 54 -0.66 -1.84 11.33
N SER A 55 -1.24 -1.44 12.47
CA SER A 55 -2.00 -2.35 13.33
C SER A 55 -3.35 -2.81 12.74
N SER A 56 -3.86 -2.13 11.70
CA SER A 56 -5.17 -2.47 11.14
C SER A 56 -5.14 -2.78 9.64
N ARG A 57 -3.96 -2.93 9.02
CA ARG A 57 -3.87 -3.39 7.62
C ARG A 57 -4.39 -4.83 7.53
N LYS A 58 -5.42 -5.06 6.73
CA LYS A 58 -6.10 -6.36 6.61
C LYS A 58 -6.34 -6.77 5.17
N GLN A 59 -6.53 -5.81 4.27
CA GLN A 59 -7.08 -6.10 2.95
C GLN A 59 -6.54 -5.19 1.86
N LEU A 60 -6.72 -5.63 0.61
CA LEU A 60 -6.60 -4.80 -0.57
C LEU A 60 -8.00 -4.56 -1.15
N TRP A 61 -8.17 -3.44 -1.83
CA TRP A 61 -9.40 -3.19 -2.57
C TRP A 61 -9.46 -4.01 -3.85
N HIS A 62 -10.68 -4.24 -4.34
CA HIS A 62 -10.92 -5.08 -5.51
C HIS A 62 -10.11 -4.64 -6.75
N TRP A 63 -9.95 -3.34 -7.00
CA TRP A 63 -9.16 -2.85 -8.14
C TRP A 63 -7.64 -3.06 -7.94
N GLN A 64 -7.14 -3.02 -6.71
CA GLN A 64 -5.74 -3.32 -6.39
C GLN A 64 -5.47 -4.82 -6.58
N TRP A 65 -6.39 -5.68 -6.13
CA TRP A 65 -6.36 -7.11 -6.43
C TRP A 65 -6.31 -7.38 -7.93
N LYS A 66 -7.20 -6.74 -8.72
CA LYS A 66 -7.16 -6.87 -10.19
C LYS A 66 -5.85 -6.39 -10.79
N LYS A 67 -5.25 -5.33 -10.27
CA LYS A 67 -3.97 -4.82 -10.76
C LYS A 67 -2.81 -5.78 -10.47
N LEU A 68 -2.74 -6.33 -9.26
CA LEU A 68 -1.76 -7.35 -8.90
C LEU A 68 -1.94 -8.63 -9.73
N TYR A 69 -3.17 -9.11 -9.84
CA TYR A 69 -3.51 -10.31 -10.59
C TYR A 69 -3.16 -10.21 -12.08
N ASN A 70 -3.29 -9.02 -12.66
CA ASN A 70 -2.93 -8.77 -14.06
C ASN A 70 -1.48 -8.26 -14.25
N SER A 71 -0.69 -8.17 -13.18
CA SER A 71 0.69 -7.71 -13.27
C SER A 71 1.59 -8.75 -13.96
N ASN A 72 2.75 -8.34 -14.45
CA ASN A 72 3.72 -9.28 -15.03
C ASN A 72 4.36 -10.21 -13.98
N TYR A 73 4.09 -9.99 -12.69
CA TYR A 73 4.67 -10.74 -11.58
C TYR A 73 3.73 -11.86 -11.07
N SER A 74 2.52 -11.97 -11.60
CA SER A 74 1.53 -12.98 -11.24
C SER A 74 1.38 -14.09 -12.30
N ARG A 75 2.25 -14.11 -13.32
CA ARG A 75 2.28 -15.10 -14.41
C ARG A 75 3.53 -15.95 -14.35
#